data_AF-A0AAV0GVZ0-F1
#
_entry.id   AF-A0AAV0GVZ0-F1
#
_cell.length_a   1.000
_cell.length_b   1.000
_cell.length_c   1.000
_cell.angle_alpha   90.00
_cell.angle_beta   90.00
_cell.angle_gamma   90.00
#
_symmetry.space_group_name_H-M   'P 1'
#
loop_
_entity.id
_entity.type
_entity.pdbx_description
1 polymer ?
#
loop_
_entity_poly.entity_id
_entity_poly.type
_entity_poly.pdbx_seq_one_letter_code
_entity_poly.pdbx_strand_id
1 'polypeptide(L)'
;MAVSLQFSRLSLRADGFITTSESRPGAFSSRRGRRTPSSVRCSGGAGDESGSLAVDSEFDSKVFRHNLTRSKNYNRRGFGHKEETLELMSQEYTSDIIKTLKENGNEYTWGNVNVKLAEAYGFCWGVERAVQIAYEARKQFPEEKIWLTNEIIHNPTVNKRLEDMQVENIPIEEGEKQFEVVNKGDVVILPAFGASVDEMLTLSDKNVQIVDTTCPWVSKVWTTVEKHKKGEYTSIIHGKYSHEETVATASFAGKYIIVKNMSEVGLGV
;
A
#
# COMPACT_ATOMS: atom_id res chain seq x y z
N MET A 1 15.46 -1.87 26.09
CA MET A 1 16.80 -2.36 25.71
C MET A 1 16.72 -2.84 24.27
N ALA A 2 17.38 -2.16 23.33
CA ALA A 2 17.32 -2.49 21.91
C ALA A 2 18.57 -3.30 21.53
N VAL A 3 18.38 -4.51 20.99
CA VAL A 3 19.47 -5.35 20.48
C VAL A 3 19.54 -5.17 18.96
N SER A 4 20.69 -4.67 18.52
CA SER A 4 21.07 -4.45 17.13
C SER A 4 21.51 -5.77 16.50
N LEU A 5 20.92 -6.17 15.38
CA LEU A 5 21.39 -7.31 14.57
C LEU A 5 22.33 -6.79 13.48
N GLN A 6 23.63 -6.99 13.69
CA GLN A 6 24.67 -6.83 12.67
C GLN A 6 24.59 -7.97 11.65
N PHE A 7 24.47 -7.61 10.37
CA PHE A 7 24.64 -8.55 9.26
C PHE A 7 26.13 -8.77 8.99
N SER A 8 26.63 -9.97 9.31
CA SER A 8 27.95 -10.44 8.88
C SER A 8 27.92 -10.79 7.40
N ARG A 9 28.68 -10.05 6.59
CA ARG A 9 28.99 -10.39 5.19
C ARG A 9 30.10 -11.45 5.17
N LEU A 10 29.80 -12.63 4.65
CA LEU A 10 30.83 -13.62 4.29
C LEU A 10 31.22 -13.42 2.82
N SER A 11 32.43 -12.90 2.61
CA SER A 11 33.17 -12.98 1.35
C SER A 11 33.83 -14.35 1.25
N LEU A 12 33.60 -15.09 0.17
CA LEU A 12 34.46 -16.21 -0.21
C LEU A 12 35.38 -15.76 -1.33
N ARG A 13 36.67 -15.64 -0.98
CA ARG A 13 37.79 -15.50 -1.91
C ARG A 13 38.24 -16.89 -2.33
N ALA A 14 38.63 -16.99 -3.60
CA ALA A 14 39.31 -18.10 -4.22
C ALA A 14 40.77 -18.23 -3.76
N ASP A 15 41.30 -19.46 -3.87
CA ASP A 15 42.71 -19.93 -4.06
C ASP A 15 42.82 -21.33 -3.41
N GLY A 16 43.44 -22.40 -3.91
CA GLY A 16 44.24 -22.73 -5.10
C GLY A 16 44.95 -24.10 -4.86
N PHE A 17 45.44 -24.74 -5.95
CA PHE A 17 46.51 -25.78 -6.02
C PHE A 17 46.17 -27.23 -5.53
N ILE A 18 46.52 -28.38 -6.18
CA ILE A 18 47.75 -28.89 -6.87
C ILE A 18 47.44 -30.11 -7.81
N THR A 19 48.12 -30.15 -9.00
CA THR A 19 48.67 -31.21 -9.92
C THR A 19 47.97 -32.60 -10.12
N THR A 20 47.96 -33.27 -11.30
CA THR A 20 49.08 -33.75 -12.17
C THR A 20 48.70 -34.09 -13.65
N SER A 21 49.67 -33.85 -14.55
CA SER A 21 50.15 -34.53 -15.80
C SER A 21 49.25 -35.18 -16.91
N GLU A 22 49.56 -34.75 -18.16
CA GLU A 22 49.62 -35.46 -19.49
C GLU A 22 48.30 -36.02 -20.10
N SER A 23 47.94 -35.91 -21.40
CA SER A 23 48.64 -35.75 -22.69
C SER A 23 47.62 -35.34 -23.82
N ARG A 24 48.12 -34.82 -24.96
CA ARG A 24 47.43 -34.22 -26.15
C ARG A 24 46.72 -35.25 -27.10
N PRO A 25 46.14 -34.87 -28.27
CA PRO A 25 45.20 -33.77 -28.61
C PRO A 25 43.99 -34.26 -29.46
N GLY A 26 42.92 -33.46 -29.57
CA GLY A 26 41.82 -33.72 -30.52
C GLY A 26 41.03 -32.45 -30.85
N ALA A 27 41.16 -31.99 -32.09
CA ALA A 27 40.49 -30.81 -32.62
C ALA A 27 39.01 -31.11 -32.92
N PHE A 28 38.08 -30.31 -32.40
CA PHE A 28 36.72 -30.22 -32.91
C PHE A 28 36.21 -28.78 -32.85
N SER A 29 35.86 -28.23 -34.03
CA SER A 29 35.39 -26.87 -34.20
C SER A 29 33.96 -26.72 -33.69
N SER A 30 33.69 -25.71 -32.85
CA SER A 30 32.34 -25.37 -32.38
C SER A 30 31.70 -24.31 -33.30
N ARG A 31 30.62 -24.71 -34.00
CA ARG A 31 29.73 -23.78 -34.72
C ARG A 31 28.90 -22.99 -33.71
N ARG A 32 29.01 -21.66 -33.74
CA ARG A 32 28.12 -20.71 -33.06
C ARG A 32 26.74 -20.72 -33.73
N GLY A 33 25.72 -21.25 -33.04
CA GLY A 33 24.31 -21.08 -33.39
C GLY A 33 23.69 -19.95 -32.59
N ARG A 34 23.43 -18.82 -33.25
CA ARG A 34 22.77 -17.61 -32.71
C ARG A 34 21.27 -17.87 -32.66
N ARG A 35 20.66 -18.03 -31.48
CA ARG A 35 19.19 -18.09 -31.32
C ARG A 35 18.65 -16.66 -31.18
N THR A 36 17.82 -16.24 -32.13
CA THR A 36 16.97 -15.05 -32.04
C THR A 36 15.76 -15.33 -31.14
N PRO A 37 15.31 -14.38 -30.30
CA PRO A 37 14.04 -14.53 -29.60
C PRO A 37 12.89 -14.14 -30.54
N SER A 38 11.92 -15.04 -30.70
CA SER A 38 10.68 -14.81 -31.44
C SER A 38 9.75 -13.92 -30.62
N SER A 39 9.46 -12.71 -31.11
CA SER A 39 8.36 -11.89 -30.61
C SER A 39 7.05 -12.36 -31.25
N VAL A 40 6.17 -12.96 -30.46
CA VAL A 40 4.79 -13.23 -30.89
C VAL A 40 3.94 -12.02 -30.53
N ARG A 41 3.54 -11.23 -31.52
CA ARG A 41 2.47 -10.23 -31.42
C ARG A 41 1.19 -10.87 -31.95
N CYS A 42 0.16 -10.95 -31.12
CA CYS A 42 -1.17 -11.33 -31.57
C CYS A 42 -1.81 -10.15 -32.31
N SER A 43 -2.15 -10.34 -33.58
CA SER A 43 -2.94 -9.43 -34.41
C SER A 43 -4.42 -9.77 -34.29
N GLY A 44 -5.21 -8.88 -33.67
CA GLY A 44 -6.67 -8.87 -33.73
C GLY A 44 -7.14 -7.80 -34.71
N GLY A 45 -8.13 -8.15 -35.54
CA GLY A 45 -8.63 -7.36 -36.67
C GLY A 45 -9.47 -6.13 -36.31
N ALA A 46 -9.74 -5.34 -37.35
CA ALA A 46 -10.26 -3.97 -37.37
C ALA A 46 -11.71 -3.78 -36.87
N GLY A 47 -11.97 -2.61 -36.29
CA GLY A 47 -13.31 -2.05 -36.06
C GLY A 47 -13.33 -0.93 -35.03
N ASP A 48 -13.69 0.27 -35.51
CA ASP A 48 -14.11 1.50 -34.83
C ASP A 48 -13.08 2.41 -34.12
N GLU A 49 -12.83 3.54 -34.80
CA GLU A 49 -12.24 4.77 -34.29
C GLU A 49 -13.15 5.39 -33.22
N SER A 50 -12.73 5.35 -31.96
CA SER A 50 -13.07 6.37 -30.99
C SER A 50 -11.77 6.88 -30.37
N GLY A 51 -11.59 8.19 -30.40
CA GLY A 51 -10.35 8.86 -30.05
C GLY A 51 -9.94 8.56 -28.62
N SER A 52 -8.98 7.66 -28.45
CA SER A 52 -8.23 7.55 -27.21
C SER A 52 -7.36 8.81 -27.11
N LEU A 53 -7.72 9.71 -26.19
CA LEU A 53 -6.82 10.76 -25.74
C LEU A 53 -5.52 10.08 -25.32
N ALA A 54 -4.47 10.34 -26.11
CA ALA A 54 -3.13 9.90 -25.79
C ALA A 54 -2.78 10.50 -24.42
N VAL A 55 -2.71 9.66 -23.39
CA VAL A 55 -2.21 10.04 -22.08
C VAL A 55 -0.77 10.48 -22.28
N ASP A 56 -0.52 11.76 -21.97
CA ASP A 56 0.71 12.46 -22.25
C ASP A 56 1.92 11.71 -21.69
N SER A 57 2.95 11.48 -22.52
CA SER A 57 4.11 10.68 -22.17
C SER A 57 5.04 11.30 -21.11
N GLU A 58 4.66 12.44 -20.51
CA GLU A 58 5.46 13.21 -19.55
C GLU A 58 5.00 13.13 -18.08
N PHE A 59 3.89 12.46 -17.76
CA PHE A 59 3.42 12.44 -16.37
C PHE A 59 4.31 11.58 -15.43
N ASP A 60 5.12 12.24 -14.61
CA ASP A 60 5.90 11.62 -13.53
C ASP A 60 5.14 11.66 -12.19
N SER A 61 4.47 10.56 -11.87
CA SER A 61 3.74 10.34 -10.62
C SER A 61 4.59 10.59 -9.36
N LYS A 62 5.91 10.35 -9.42
CA LYS A 62 6.81 10.61 -8.29
C LYS A 62 7.02 12.10 -8.07
N VAL A 63 7.19 12.87 -9.15
CA VAL A 63 7.33 14.33 -9.08
C VAL A 63 6.03 14.95 -8.60
N PHE A 64 4.90 14.51 -9.16
CA PHE A 64 3.57 14.93 -8.71
C PHE A 64 3.39 14.71 -7.20
N ARG A 65 3.61 13.49 -6.71
CA ARG A 65 3.48 13.17 -5.28
C ARG A 65 4.46 13.97 -4.41
N HIS A 66 5.68 14.20 -4.89
CA HIS A 66 6.67 15.02 -4.19
C HIS A 66 6.18 16.47 -4.02
N ASN A 67 5.51 17.02 -5.02
CA ASN A 67 4.95 18.37 -4.97
C ASN A 67 3.69 18.41 -4.11
N LEU A 68 2.77 17.45 -4.29
CA LEU A 68 1.53 17.34 -3.52
C LEU A 68 1.81 17.28 -2.01
N THR A 69 2.75 16.44 -1.60
CA THR A 69 3.12 16.28 -0.18
C THR A 69 3.76 17.51 0.48
N ARG A 70 4.16 18.51 -0.31
CA ARG A 70 4.69 19.81 0.16
C ARG A 70 3.70 20.95 -0.02
N SER A 71 2.56 20.69 -0.63
CA SER A 71 1.52 21.69 -0.79
C SER A 71 0.94 22.09 0.57
N LYS A 72 0.38 23.29 0.64
CA LYS A 72 -0.22 23.81 1.87
C LYS A 72 -1.46 23.04 2.31
N ASN A 73 -2.16 22.43 1.35
CA ASN A 73 -3.43 21.73 1.57
C ASN A 73 -3.24 20.22 1.76
N TYR A 74 -2.04 19.79 2.16
CA TYR A 74 -1.74 18.38 2.37
C TYR A 74 -1.16 18.17 3.76
N ASN A 75 -1.82 17.34 4.56
CA ASN A 75 -1.33 16.94 5.87
C ASN A 75 -1.17 15.43 5.96
N ARG A 76 -0.04 15.00 6.49
CA ARG A 76 0.22 13.59 6.84
C ARG A 76 0.65 13.43 8.29
N ARG A 77 0.90 14.51 9.05
CA ARG A 77 1.56 14.45 10.36
C ARG A 77 0.61 14.41 11.55
N GLY A 78 -0.69 14.56 11.33
CA GLY A 78 -1.66 14.88 12.39
C GLY A 78 -1.78 16.38 12.61
N PHE A 79 -2.58 16.79 13.59
CA PHE A 79 -2.96 18.19 13.85
C PHE A 79 -2.59 18.67 15.26
N GLY A 80 -1.89 17.84 16.04
CA GLY A 80 -1.42 18.19 17.39
C GLY A 80 -2.38 17.77 18.51
N HIS A 81 -3.40 16.98 18.21
CA HIS A 81 -4.37 16.44 19.16
C HIS A 81 -4.12 14.94 19.45
N LYS A 82 -2.88 14.49 19.29
CA LYS A 82 -2.53 13.06 19.35
C LYS A 82 -2.84 12.40 20.69
N GLU A 83 -2.46 13.02 21.79
CA GLU A 83 -2.64 12.43 23.13
C GLU A 83 -4.12 12.22 23.45
N GLU A 84 -4.92 13.27 23.32
CA GLU A 84 -6.36 13.24 23.54
C GLU A 84 -7.10 12.26 22.59
N THR A 85 -6.72 12.22 21.31
CA THR A 85 -7.35 11.28 20.37
C THR A 85 -6.99 9.82 20.68
N LEU A 86 -5.77 9.54 21.15
CA LEU A 86 -5.40 8.21 21.62
C LEU A 86 -6.13 7.81 22.91
N GLU A 87 -6.36 8.75 23.83
CA GLU A 87 -7.18 8.50 25.03
C GLU A 87 -8.61 8.13 24.66
N LEU A 88 -9.23 8.89 23.75
CA LEU A 88 -10.58 8.61 23.24
C LEU A 88 -10.63 7.23 22.55
N MET A 89 -9.68 6.93 21.67
CA MET A 89 -9.60 5.62 21.02
C MET A 89 -9.42 4.48 22.03
N SER A 90 -8.64 4.69 23.08
CA SER A 90 -8.46 3.69 24.15
C SER A 90 -9.78 3.40 24.84
N GLN A 91 -10.56 4.44 25.18
CA GLN A 91 -11.88 4.26 25.78
C GLN A 91 -12.87 3.52 24.87
N GLU A 92 -12.80 3.74 23.55
CA GLU A 92 -13.71 3.15 22.58
C GLU A 92 -13.34 1.72 22.15
N TYR A 93 -12.05 1.39 22.11
CA TYR A 93 -11.56 0.14 21.51
C TYR A 93 -10.85 -0.80 22.50
N THR A 94 -10.87 -0.50 23.80
CA THR A 94 -10.37 -1.41 24.85
C THR A 94 -11.50 -1.96 25.71
N SER A 95 -11.21 -3.05 26.44
CA SER A 95 -12.21 -3.73 27.27
C SER A 95 -11.56 -4.31 28.53
N ASP A 96 -12.29 -4.32 29.63
CA ASP A 96 -11.84 -4.89 30.90
C ASP A 96 -11.48 -6.38 30.78
N ILE A 97 -12.17 -7.15 29.93
CA ILE A 97 -11.85 -8.57 29.73
C ILE A 97 -10.43 -8.76 29.18
N ILE A 98 -10.00 -7.87 28.29
CA ILE A 98 -8.68 -7.88 27.69
C ILE A 98 -7.62 -7.51 28.73
N LYS A 99 -7.94 -6.55 29.60
CA LYS A 99 -7.08 -6.21 30.75
C LYS A 99 -6.92 -7.40 31.69
N THR A 100 -8.01 -8.07 32.07
CA THR A 100 -7.97 -9.28 32.90
C THR A 100 -7.12 -10.38 32.26
N LEU A 101 -7.30 -10.66 30.97
CA LEU A 101 -6.51 -11.67 30.26
C LEU A 101 -5.02 -11.35 30.30
N LYS A 102 -4.63 -10.09 30.04
CA LYS A 102 -3.23 -9.65 30.09
C LYS A 102 -2.61 -9.81 31.48
N GLU A 103 -3.35 -9.42 32.52
CA GLU A 103 -2.90 -9.54 33.92
C GLU A 103 -2.71 -11.01 34.36
N ASN A 104 -3.38 -11.95 33.69
CA ASN A 104 -3.30 -13.39 33.96
C ASN A 104 -2.42 -14.15 32.95
N GLY A 105 -1.47 -13.48 32.31
CA GLY A 105 -0.53 -14.13 31.39
C GLY A 105 -1.17 -14.58 30.07
N ASN A 106 -2.15 -13.81 29.57
CA ASN A 106 -2.92 -14.07 28.36
C ASN A 106 -3.86 -15.28 28.42
N GLU A 107 -4.24 -15.75 29.61
CA GLU A 107 -5.17 -16.87 29.77
C GLU A 107 -6.07 -16.64 30.99
N TYR A 108 -7.35 -16.99 30.88
CA TYR A 108 -8.28 -16.92 32.00
C TYR A 108 -9.38 -17.97 31.86
N THR A 109 -9.82 -18.54 32.99
CA THR A 109 -10.90 -19.54 33.03
C THR A 109 -12.16 -18.96 33.69
N TRP A 110 -13.26 -18.85 32.94
CA TRP A 110 -14.58 -18.49 33.43
C TRP A 110 -15.47 -19.73 33.52
N GLY A 111 -15.66 -20.24 34.74
CA GLY A 111 -16.43 -21.45 34.97
C GLY A 111 -15.79 -22.65 34.27
N ASN A 112 -16.47 -23.19 33.26
CA ASN A 112 -15.99 -24.31 32.43
C ASN A 112 -15.39 -23.86 31.09
N VAL A 113 -15.20 -22.57 30.84
CA VAL A 113 -14.62 -22.02 29.61
C VAL A 113 -13.21 -21.49 29.88
N ASN A 114 -12.24 -21.93 29.09
CA ASN A 114 -10.88 -21.39 29.09
C ASN A 114 -10.70 -20.49 27.85
N VAL A 115 -10.27 -19.26 28.08
CA VAL A 115 -10.02 -18.26 27.05
C VAL A 115 -8.54 -17.92 27.04
N LYS A 116 -7.94 -17.94 25.83
CA LYS A 116 -6.56 -17.56 25.59
C LYS A 116 -6.50 -16.36 24.66
N LEU A 117 -5.72 -15.36 25.04
CA LEU A 117 -5.46 -14.17 24.25
C LEU A 117 -4.19 -14.40 23.42
N ALA A 118 -4.25 -14.10 22.13
CA ALA A 118 -3.06 -14.15 21.28
C ALA A 118 -2.04 -13.09 21.74
N GLU A 119 -0.75 -13.40 21.64
CA GLU A 119 0.33 -12.47 22.04
C GLU A 119 0.30 -11.18 21.21
N ALA A 120 0.02 -11.29 19.91
CA ALA A 120 -0.14 -10.17 19.01
C ALA A 120 -1.60 -10.10 18.52
N TYR A 121 -2.30 -9.04 18.91
CA TYR A 121 -3.70 -8.80 18.54
C TYR A 121 -4.02 -7.30 18.53
N GLY A 122 -5.14 -6.93 17.93
CA GLY A 122 -5.63 -5.54 17.90
C GLY A 122 -5.02 -4.69 16.78
N PHE A 123 -5.04 -3.38 16.97
CA PHE A 123 -4.52 -2.44 15.98
C PHE A 123 -3.01 -2.56 15.84
N CYS A 124 -2.55 -2.71 14.60
CA CYS A 124 -1.14 -2.48 14.30
C CYS A 124 -0.87 -0.98 14.31
N TRP A 125 0.40 -0.59 14.41
CA TRP A 125 0.81 0.81 14.44
C TRP A 125 0.27 1.65 13.26
N GLY A 126 0.20 1.05 12.06
CA GLY A 126 -0.33 1.73 10.87
C GLY A 126 -1.83 2.03 10.98
N VAL A 127 -2.59 1.09 11.54
CA VAL A 127 -4.03 1.23 11.77
C VAL A 127 -4.30 2.25 12.87
N GLU A 128 -3.64 2.12 14.02
CA GLU A 128 -3.79 3.07 15.13
C GLU A 128 -3.53 4.49 14.65
N ARG A 129 -2.40 4.70 13.96
CA ARG A 129 -2.04 5.99 13.36
C ARG A 129 -3.11 6.52 12.41
N ALA A 130 -3.69 5.67 11.56
CA ALA A 130 -4.64 6.12 10.56
C ALA A 130 -5.96 6.59 11.19
N VAL A 131 -6.50 5.80 12.11
CA VAL A 131 -7.72 6.14 12.86
C VAL A 131 -7.48 7.39 13.71
N GLN A 132 -6.33 7.45 14.38
CA GLN A 132 -5.95 8.57 15.22
C GLN A 132 -5.89 9.89 14.43
N ILE A 133 -5.26 9.92 13.25
CA ILE A 133 -5.21 11.12 12.40
C ILE A 133 -6.61 11.47 11.87
N ALA A 134 -7.47 10.49 11.57
CA ALA A 134 -8.85 10.75 11.16
C ALA A 134 -9.66 11.44 12.26
N TYR A 135 -9.46 11.03 13.53
CA TYR A 135 -10.07 11.69 14.70
C TYR A 135 -9.55 13.12 14.85
N GLU A 136 -8.24 13.32 14.70
CA GLU A 136 -7.67 14.67 14.71
C GLU A 136 -8.23 15.55 13.60
N ALA A 137 -8.48 14.99 12.40
CA ALA A 137 -9.02 15.72 11.28
C ALA A 137 -10.42 16.28 11.61
N ARG A 138 -11.31 15.45 12.17
CA ARG A 138 -12.63 15.94 12.60
C ARG A 138 -12.55 17.03 13.67
N LYS A 139 -11.59 16.92 14.59
CA LYS A 139 -11.39 17.94 15.62
C LYS A 139 -10.84 19.25 15.05
N GLN A 140 -9.90 19.15 14.11
CA GLN A 140 -9.26 20.29 13.47
C GLN A 140 -10.22 21.08 12.58
N PHE A 141 -11.10 20.36 11.90
CA PHE A 141 -12.08 20.89 10.97
C PHE A 141 -13.45 20.56 11.55
N PRO A 142 -14.03 21.36 12.45
CA PRO A 142 -15.29 21.02 13.10
C PRO A 142 -16.53 21.26 12.22
N GLU A 143 -16.44 22.17 11.24
CA GLU A 143 -17.59 22.60 10.43
C GLU A 143 -17.51 22.13 8.96
N GLU A 144 -16.32 21.75 8.50
CA GLU A 144 -16.08 21.36 7.12
C GLU A 144 -16.67 19.98 6.83
N LYS A 145 -17.06 19.74 5.57
CA LYS A 145 -17.39 18.39 5.12
C LYS A 145 -16.10 17.58 5.06
N ILE A 146 -16.11 16.41 5.70
CA ILE A 146 -14.99 15.48 5.69
C ILE A 146 -15.41 14.24 4.94
N TRP A 147 -14.76 14.02 3.80
CA TRP A 147 -14.91 12.84 2.99
C TRP A 147 -13.80 11.85 3.27
N LEU A 148 -14.12 10.59 3.13
CA LEU A 148 -13.21 9.49 3.22
C LEU A 148 -13.28 8.72 1.90
N THR A 149 -12.15 8.60 1.20
CA THR A 149 -12.16 8.06 -0.18
C THR A 149 -12.58 6.60 -0.25
N ASN A 150 -12.43 5.85 0.84
CA ASN A 150 -12.88 4.47 1.08
C ASN A 150 -12.77 4.24 2.58
N GLU A 151 -13.39 3.18 3.11
CA GLU A 151 -13.22 2.77 4.51
C GLU A 151 -11.79 2.99 5.06
N ILE A 152 -11.69 3.58 6.26
CA ILE A 152 -10.40 3.99 6.84
C ILE A 152 -9.49 2.78 7.01
N ILE A 153 -10.14 1.68 7.42
CA ILE A 153 -9.66 0.30 7.53
C ILE A 153 -10.87 -0.63 7.32
N HIS A 154 -10.63 -1.91 7.02
CA HIS A 154 -11.67 -2.95 6.92
C HIS A 154 -12.21 -3.36 8.30
N ASN A 155 -12.82 -2.42 9.03
CA ASN A 155 -13.45 -2.61 10.33
C ASN A 155 -14.76 -1.81 10.41
N PRO A 156 -15.93 -2.48 10.40
CA PRO A 156 -17.22 -1.79 10.37
C PRO A 156 -17.47 -0.93 11.61
N THR A 157 -17.00 -1.33 12.79
CA THR A 157 -17.16 -0.55 14.03
C THR A 157 -16.41 0.77 13.95
N VAL A 158 -15.18 0.76 13.42
CA VAL A 158 -14.39 1.98 13.25
C VAL A 158 -15.00 2.89 12.19
N ASN A 159 -15.42 2.35 11.06
CA ASN A 159 -16.06 3.15 10.00
C ASN A 159 -17.39 3.75 10.48
N LYS A 160 -18.20 2.97 11.22
CA LYS A 160 -19.44 3.47 11.81
C LYS A 160 -19.17 4.62 12.78
N ARG A 161 -18.11 4.51 13.59
CA ARG A 161 -17.72 5.56 14.51
C ARG A 161 -17.30 6.85 13.80
N LEU A 162 -16.56 6.73 12.70
CA LEU A 162 -16.21 7.89 11.85
C LEU A 162 -17.45 8.53 11.22
N GLU A 163 -18.40 7.72 10.74
CA GLU A 163 -19.68 8.22 10.22
C GLU A 163 -20.47 8.98 11.30
N ASP A 164 -20.53 8.46 12.53
CA ASP A 164 -21.17 9.13 13.67
C ASP A 164 -20.45 10.45 14.05
N MET A 165 -19.17 10.57 13.67
CA MET A 165 -18.37 11.79 13.74
C MET A 165 -18.50 12.65 12.47
N GLN A 166 -19.47 12.41 11.59
CA GLN A 166 -19.68 13.16 10.34
C GLN A 166 -18.46 13.13 9.41
N VAL A 167 -17.79 11.99 9.35
CA VAL A 167 -16.79 11.66 8.32
C VAL A 167 -17.43 10.66 7.38
N GLU A 168 -17.83 11.13 6.20
CA GLU A 168 -18.64 10.37 5.25
C GLU A 168 -17.77 9.70 4.18
N ASN A 169 -18.12 8.50 3.75
CA ASN A 169 -17.47 7.89 2.59
C ASN A 169 -17.91 8.60 1.31
N ILE A 170 -16.98 8.75 0.36
CA ILE A 170 -17.34 9.15 -1.00
C ILE A 170 -18.26 8.06 -1.59
N PRO A 171 -19.43 8.42 -2.15
CA PRO A 171 -20.34 7.47 -2.76
C PRO A 171 -19.68 6.70 -3.91
N ILE A 172 -20.08 5.44 -4.07
CA ILE A 172 -19.64 4.59 -5.17
C ILE A 172 -20.88 4.24 -6.00
N GLU A 173 -20.83 4.56 -7.29
CA GLU A 173 -21.85 4.21 -8.28
C GLU A 173 -21.19 3.40 -9.39
N GLU A 174 -21.80 2.26 -9.76
CA GLU A 174 -21.28 1.35 -10.81
C GLU A 174 -19.80 0.92 -10.62
N GLY A 175 -19.30 0.95 -9.39
CA GLY A 175 -17.91 0.58 -9.07
C GLY A 175 -16.91 1.75 -9.13
N GLU A 176 -17.38 2.96 -9.44
CA GLU A 176 -16.56 4.17 -9.50
C GLU A 176 -16.93 5.17 -8.39
N LYS A 177 -15.91 5.85 -7.85
CA LYS A 177 -16.08 6.85 -6.80
C LYS A 177 -16.56 8.16 -7.40
N GLN A 178 -17.62 8.71 -6.81
CA GLN A 178 -18.26 9.95 -7.29
C GLN A 178 -17.58 11.16 -6.65
N PHE A 179 -16.45 11.61 -7.20
CA PHE A 179 -15.70 12.76 -6.68
C PHE A 179 -16.41 14.11 -6.89
N GLU A 180 -17.49 14.14 -7.66
CA GLU A 180 -18.34 15.31 -7.96
C GLU A 180 -18.95 15.89 -6.69
N VAL A 181 -19.24 15.05 -5.68
CA VAL A 181 -19.79 15.49 -4.39
C VAL A 181 -18.79 16.30 -3.56
N VAL A 182 -17.49 16.16 -3.87
CA VAL A 182 -16.39 16.82 -3.17
C VAL A 182 -16.17 18.21 -3.75
N ASN A 183 -16.30 19.22 -2.90
CA ASN A 183 -16.17 20.63 -3.24
C ASN A 183 -14.82 21.21 -2.82
N LYS A 184 -14.44 22.32 -3.44
CA LYS A 184 -13.25 23.07 -3.05
C LYS A 184 -13.35 23.50 -1.58
N GLY A 185 -12.30 23.22 -0.82
CA GLY A 185 -12.24 23.53 0.61
C GLY A 185 -12.74 22.41 1.53
N ASP A 186 -13.42 21.38 1.00
CA ASP A 186 -13.73 20.17 1.76
C ASP A 186 -12.43 19.48 2.23
N VAL A 187 -12.54 18.64 3.26
CA VAL A 187 -11.45 17.80 3.73
C VAL A 187 -11.62 16.40 3.16
N VAL A 188 -10.55 15.80 2.65
CA VAL A 188 -10.58 14.44 2.12
C VAL A 188 -9.49 13.60 2.76
N ILE A 189 -9.91 12.53 3.44
CA ILE A 189 -9.05 11.55 4.09
C ILE A 189 -8.71 10.43 3.09
N LEU A 190 -7.41 10.18 2.92
CA LEU A 190 -6.91 8.98 2.24
C LEU A 190 -6.73 7.87 3.29
N PRO A 191 -7.27 6.66 3.09
CA PRO A 191 -7.30 5.61 4.12
C PRO A 191 -5.93 4.97 4.37
N ALA A 192 -5.85 4.04 5.32
CA ALA A 192 -4.60 3.37 5.67
C ALA A 192 -3.97 2.59 4.50
N PHE A 193 -4.80 2.06 3.60
CA PHE A 193 -4.40 1.37 2.35
C PHE A 193 -3.86 2.33 1.28
N GLY A 194 -4.10 3.62 1.47
CA GLY A 194 -3.75 4.70 0.56
C GLY A 194 -4.74 4.91 -0.57
N ALA A 195 -4.32 5.72 -1.54
CA ALA A 195 -5.10 6.10 -2.70
C ALA A 195 -4.24 5.99 -3.97
N SER A 196 -4.91 5.77 -5.09
CA SER A 196 -4.29 5.75 -6.41
C SER A 196 -3.79 7.14 -6.83
N VAL A 197 -2.90 7.17 -7.82
CA VAL A 197 -2.38 8.41 -8.38
C VAL A 197 -3.50 9.28 -8.97
N ASP A 198 -4.48 8.67 -9.64
CA ASP A 198 -5.60 9.37 -10.28
C ASP A 198 -6.55 10.00 -9.26
N GLU A 199 -6.81 9.33 -8.14
CA GLU A 199 -7.57 9.91 -7.03
C GLU A 199 -6.84 11.11 -6.43
N MET A 200 -5.53 10.98 -6.19
CA MET A 200 -4.74 12.10 -5.65
C MET A 200 -4.68 13.29 -6.62
N LEU A 201 -4.60 13.04 -7.93
CA LEU A 201 -4.68 14.09 -8.96
C LEU A 201 -6.03 14.81 -8.90
N THR A 202 -7.13 14.04 -8.96
CA THR A 202 -8.50 14.56 -8.92
C THR A 202 -8.74 15.43 -7.69
N LEU A 203 -8.28 14.98 -6.52
CA LEU A 203 -8.41 15.73 -5.26
C LEU A 203 -7.51 16.98 -5.22
N SER A 204 -6.29 16.88 -5.76
CA SER A 204 -5.39 18.03 -5.89
C SER A 204 -6.00 19.12 -6.77
N ASP A 205 -6.59 18.74 -7.91
CA ASP A 205 -7.19 19.67 -8.88
C ASP A 205 -8.45 20.35 -8.32
N LYS A 206 -9.20 19.64 -7.47
CA LYS A 206 -10.33 20.21 -6.70
C LYS A 206 -9.90 21.18 -5.60
N ASN A 207 -8.61 21.25 -5.28
CA ASN A 207 -8.04 22.12 -4.23
C ASN A 207 -8.74 21.92 -2.87
N VAL A 208 -8.85 20.65 -2.47
CA VAL A 208 -9.36 20.20 -1.16
C VAL A 208 -8.23 20.17 -0.12
N GLN A 209 -8.58 20.03 1.16
CA GLN A 209 -7.62 19.71 2.22
C GLN A 209 -7.42 18.19 2.26
N ILE A 210 -6.27 17.69 1.82
CA ILE A 210 -5.96 16.26 1.84
C ILE A 210 -5.33 15.87 3.18
N VAL A 211 -5.92 14.89 3.84
CA VAL A 211 -5.40 14.24 5.05
C VAL A 211 -4.97 12.83 4.70
N ASP A 212 -3.67 12.62 4.50
CA ASP A 212 -3.11 11.32 4.14
C ASP A 212 -2.84 10.46 5.39
N THR A 213 -3.68 9.45 5.60
CA THR A 213 -3.49 8.47 6.67
C THR A 213 -2.76 7.20 6.24
N THR A 214 -2.33 7.11 4.96
CA THR A 214 -1.67 5.93 4.40
C THR A 214 -0.57 5.41 5.32
N CYS A 215 -0.64 4.11 5.60
CA CYS A 215 0.35 3.40 6.39
C CYS A 215 1.75 3.60 5.77
N PRO A 216 2.76 4.05 6.54
CA PRO A 216 4.11 4.24 6.02
C PRO A 216 4.75 2.97 5.43
N TRP A 217 4.31 1.78 5.88
CA TRP A 217 4.74 0.51 5.28
C TRP A 217 4.18 0.31 3.87
N VAL A 218 2.94 0.74 3.61
CA VAL A 218 2.32 0.73 2.28
C VAL A 218 3.02 1.73 1.36
N SER A 219 3.24 2.97 1.80
CA SER A 219 3.97 3.96 0.99
C SER A 219 5.43 3.56 0.67
N LYS A 220 6.03 2.67 1.46
CA LYS A 220 7.35 2.09 1.16
C LYS A 220 7.29 1.14 -0.04
N VAL A 221 6.20 0.41 -0.22
CA VAL A 221 5.95 -0.42 -1.42
C VAL A 221 5.82 0.47 -2.65
N TRP A 222 5.10 1.60 -2.56
CA TRP A 222 4.97 2.57 -3.65
C TRP A 222 6.32 3.12 -4.11
N THR A 223 7.18 3.47 -3.14
CA THR A 223 8.56 3.92 -3.42
C THR A 223 9.39 2.85 -4.14
N THR A 224 9.07 1.57 -3.93
CA THR A 224 9.77 0.44 -4.57
C THR A 224 9.32 0.27 -6.02
N VAL A 225 8.01 0.30 -6.28
CA VAL A 225 7.50 0.21 -7.66
C VAL A 225 7.85 1.45 -8.51
N GLU A 226 7.93 2.64 -7.91
CA GLU A 226 8.45 3.86 -8.56
C GLU A 226 9.93 3.70 -8.97
N LYS A 227 10.74 2.99 -8.17
CA LYS A 227 12.14 2.69 -8.52
C LYS A 227 12.22 1.68 -9.68
N HIS A 228 11.35 0.67 -9.70
CA HIS A 228 11.27 -0.27 -10.82
C HIS A 228 10.93 0.45 -12.12
N LYS A 229 9.99 1.41 -12.10
CA LYS A 229 9.67 2.28 -13.24
C LYS A 229 10.91 2.98 -13.79
N LYS A 230 11.73 3.61 -12.94
CA LYS A 230 12.97 4.29 -13.37
C LYS A 230 14.04 3.35 -13.93
N GLY A 231 14.03 2.09 -13.50
CA GLY A 231 14.95 1.06 -13.99
C GLY A 231 14.42 0.27 -15.19
N GLU A 232 13.28 0.65 -15.77
CA GLU A 232 12.59 -0.10 -16.84
C GLU A 232 12.27 -1.57 -16.47
N TYR A 233 12.08 -1.85 -15.18
CA TYR A 233 11.69 -3.17 -14.70
C TYR A 233 10.18 -3.37 -14.73
N THR A 234 9.75 -4.63 -14.88
CA THR A 234 8.36 -5.04 -14.65
C THR A 234 8.19 -5.42 -13.18
N SER A 235 7.24 -4.78 -12.48
CA SER A 235 6.90 -5.14 -11.10
C SER A 235 5.91 -6.30 -11.07
N ILE A 236 6.19 -7.32 -10.25
CA ILE A 236 5.22 -8.36 -9.95
C ILE A 236 4.60 -8.03 -8.59
N ILE A 237 3.30 -7.79 -8.57
CA ILE A 237 2.53 -7.46 -7.36
C ILE A 237 1.73 -8.70 -6.97
N HIS A 238 2.04 -9.28 -5.82
CA HIS A 238 1.24 -10.37 -5.27
C HIS A 238 0.09 -9.80 -4.43
N GLY A 239 -1.15 -9.94 -4.90
CA GLY A 239 -2.31 -9.31 -4.29
C GLY A 239 -3.63 -9.67 -4.96
N LYS A 240 -4.75 -9.25 -4.36
CA LYS A 240 -6.07 -9.36 -4.97
C LYS A 240 -6.29 -8.16 -5.89
N TYR A 241 -6.69 -8.40 -7.14
CA TYR A 241 -6.85 -7.35 -8.16
C TYR A 241 -7.69 -6.16 -7.72
N SER A 242 -8.80 -6.42 -7.02
CA SER A 242 -9.77 -5.42 -6.60
C SER A 242 -9.51 -4.84 -5.21
N HIS A 243 -8.46 -5.26 -4.49
CA HIS A 243 -8.18 -4.73 -3.16
C HIS A 243 -7.54 -3.34 -3.28
N GLU A 244 -7.97 -2.40 -2.43
CA GLU A 244 -7.64 -0.98 -2.52
C GLU A 244 -6.12 -0.75 -2.51
N GLU A 245 -5.41 -1.45 -1.62
CA GLU A 245 -3.94 -1.37 -1.53
C GLU A 245 -3.25 -1.86 -2.83
N THR A 246 -3.83 -2.86 -3.50
CA THR A 246 -3.29 -3.39 -4.76
C THR A 246 -3.53 -2.40 -5.89
N VAL A 247 -4.73 -1.83 -6.00
CA VAL A 247 -5.07 -0.79 -6.98
C VAL A 247 -4.19 0.45 -6.79
N ALA A 248 -4.08 0.94 -5.55
CA ALA A 248 -3.22 2.06 -5.23
C ALA A 248 -1.76 1.77 -5.61
N THR A 249 -1.21 0.63 -5.18
CA THR A 249 0.19 0.24 -5.50
C THR A 249 0.43 0.12 -7.00
N ALA A 250 -0.48 -0.49 -7.75
CA ALA A 250 -0.40 -0.65 -9.19
C ALA A 250 -0.36 0.70 -9.92
N SER A 251 -1.12 1.70 -9.44
CA SER A 251 -1.12 3.05 -10.03
C SER A 251 0.22 3.78 -9.97
N PHE A 252 1.12 3.41 -9.04
CA PHE A 252 2.48 3.96 -8.97
C PHE A 252 3.50 3.19 -9.83
N ALA A 253 3.15 2.01 -10.33
CA ALA A 253 4.04 1.18 -11.12
C ALA A 253 4.09 1.66 -12.59
N GLY A 254 5.21 1.40 -13.27
CA GLY A 254 5.31 1.59 -14.72
C GLY A 254 4.73 0.38 -15.44
N LYS A 255 5.56 -0.62 -15.71
CA LYS A 255 5.13 -1.94 -16.17
C LYS A 255 4.88 -2.84 -14.96
N TYR A 256 3.72 -3.50 -14.89
CA TYR A 256 3.42 -4.41 -13.80
C TYR A 256 2.52 -5.57 -14.22
N ILE A 257 2.53 -6.62 -13.39
CA ILE A 257 1.60 -7.74 -13.43
C ILE A 257 1.12 -7.98 -11.99
N ILE A 258 -0.18 -8.16 -11.81
CA ILE A 258 -0.75 -8.58 -10.53
C ILE A 258 -1.00 -10.09 -10.59
N VAL A 259 -0.59 -10.81 -9.57
CA VAL A 259 -0.85 -12.25 -9.40
C VAL A 259 -1.47 -12.49 -8.03
N LYS A 260 -2.44 -13.37 -7.95
CA LYS A 260 -3.17 -13.71 -6.72
C LYS A 260 -2.63 -14.99 -6.07
N ASN A 261 -2.14 -15.92 -6.88
CA ASN A 261 -1.76 -17.27 -6.45
C ASN A 261 -0.68 -17.88 -7.37
N MET A 262 -0.14 -19.04 -6.97
CA MET A 262 0.92 -19.76 -7.71
C MET A 262 0.48 -20.27 -9.08
N SER A 263 -0.81 -20.59 -9.26
CA SER A 263 -1.34 -21.08 -10.53
C SER A 263 -1.26 -20.02 -11.62
N GLU A 264 -1.52 -18.76 -11.29
CA GLU A 264 -1.41 -17.62 -12.22
C GLU A 264 0.04 -17.32 -12.64
N VAL A 265 1.03 -17.73 -11.84
CA VAL A 265 2.46 -17.58 -12.14
C VAL A 265 2.96 -18.74 -13.03
N GLY A 266 2.15 -19.78 -13.25
CA GLY A 266 2.58 -21.00 -13.96
C GLY A 266 3.56 -21.84 -13.17
N LEU A 267 3.61 -21.68 -11.83
CA LEU A 267 4.47 -22.43 -10.90
C LEU A 267 3.66 -23.39 -10.00
N GLY A 268 2.40 -23.68 -10.36
CA GLY A 268 1.60 -24.68 -9.68
C GLY A 268 2.07 -26.10 -10.01
N VAL A 269 2.50 -26.84 -8.99
CA VAL A 269 2.74 -28.29 -9.02
C VAL A 269 1.42 -29.01 -8.73
#